data_AF-A0A2A6ZV78-F1
#
_entry.id   AF-A0A2A6ZV78-F1
#
_cell.length_a   1.000
_cell.length_b   1.000
_cell.length_c   1.000
_cell.angle_alpha   90.00
_cell.angle_beta   90.00
_cell.angle_gamma   90.00
#
_symmetry.space_group_name_H-M   'P 1'
#
loop_
_entity.id
_entity.type
_entity.pdbx_description
1 polymer ?
#
loop_
_entity_poly.entity_id
_entity_poly.type
_entity_poly.pdbx_seq_one_letter_code
_entity_poly.pdbx_strand_id
1 'polypeptide(L)' 'MSSHLARLEALLFVAGEDGLSLRTMAQLLEIPVTGLTQSLEKLQAKYEADEDTAL' A
#
# COMPACT_ATOMS: atom_id res chain seq x y z
N MET A 1 -6.76 -13.88 -2.64
CA MET A 1 -5.66 -12.96 -2.98
C MET A 1 -6.23 -11.55 -2.90
N SER A 2 -5.92 -10.83 -1.84
CA SER A 2 -6.66 -9.65 -1.40
C SER A 2 -6.46 -8.47 -2.37
N SER A 3 -7.43 -8.26 -3.27
CA SER A 3 -7.43 -7.26 -4.36
C SER A 3 -7.07 -5.82 -3.92
N HIS A 4 -7.16 -5.53 -2.62
CA HIS A 4 -6.80 -4.24 -2.02
C HIS A 4 -5.30 -3.97 -1.96
N LEU A 5 -4.47 -5.00 -1.74
CA LEU A 5 -3.01 -4.85 -1.63
C LEU A 5 -2.40 -4.51 -2.99
N ALA A 6 -2.78 -5.25 -4.03
CA ALA A 6 -2.31 -5.01 -5.39
C ALA A 6 -2.73 -3.63 -5.93
N ARG A 7 -3.95 -3.17 -5.59
CA ARG A 7 -4.39 -1.80 -5.96
C ARG A 7 -3.62 -0.73 -5.18
N LEU A 8 -3.31 -0.96 -3.92
CA LEU A 8 -2.48 -0.07 -3.11
C LEU A 8 -1.06 0.02 -3.67
N GLU A 9 -0.42 -1.11 -3.98
CA GLU A 9 0.90 -1.16 -4.61
C GLU A 9 0.91 -0.44 -5.96
N ALA A 10 -0.10 -0.67 -6.81
CA ALA A 10 -0.21 0.04 -8.09
C ALA A 10 -0.39 1.56 -7.92
N LEU A 11 -1.11 2.00 -6.89
CA LEU A 11 -1.25 3.42 -6.56
C LEU A 11 0.05 4.02 -6.03
N LEU A 12 0.76 3.33 -5.14
CA LEU A 12 2.10 3.74 -4.68
C LEU A 12 3.08 3.81 -5.85
N PHE A 13 3.05 2.83 -6.74
CA PHE A 13 3.92 2.75 -7.92
C PHE A 13 3.65 3.89 -8.91
N VAL A 14 2.38 4.23 -9.16
CA VAL A 14 1.99 5.35 -10.02
C VAL A 14 2.30 6.71 -9.39
N ALA A 15 2.18 6.84 -8.06
CA ALA A 15 2.57 8.06 -7.36
C ALA A 15 4.08 8.30 -7.37
N GLY A 16 4.88 7.24 -7.53
CA GLY A 16 6.33 7.34 -7.65
C GLY A 16 6.94 8.10 -6.46
N GLU A 17 7.75 9.12 -6.78
CA GLU A 17 8.55 9.87 -5.79
C GLU A 17 7.78 11.01 -5.10
N ASP A 18 6.69 11.50 -5.70
CA ASP A 18 5.79 12.47 -5.05
C ASP A 18 5.04 11.83 -3.87
N GLY A 19 4.87 10.50 -3.91
CA GLY A 19 4.12 9.76 -2.93
C GLY A 19 2.63 10.10 -2.96
N LEU A 20 1.84 9.33 -2.22
CA LEU A 20 0.41 9.53 -2.11
C LEU A 20 0.04 9.61 -0.64
N SER A 21 -0.70 10.64 -0.26
CA SER A 21 -1.22 10.75 1.10
C SER A 21 -2.17 9.58 1.39
N LEU A 22 -2.06 8.99 2.58
CA LEU A 22 -2.95 7.92 3.07
C LEU A 22 -4.44 8.27 2.89
N ARG A 23 -4.78 9.55 3.06
CA ARG A 23 -6.14 10.06 2.85
C ARG A 23 -6.59 9.95 1.39
N THR A 24 -5.71 10.31 0.44
CA THR A 24 -6.00 10.23 -1.00
C THR A 24 -6.11 8.78 -1.45
N MET A 25 -5.26 7.89 -0.94
CA MET A 25 -5.35 6.46 -1.21
C MET A 25 -6.63 5.85 -0.66
N ALA A 26 -7.00 6.18 0.58
CA ALA A 26 -8.25 5.74 1.19
C ALA A 26 -9.48 6.19 0.38
N GLN A 27 -9.45 7.41 -0.19
CA GLN A 27 -10.50 7.89 -1.08
C GLN A 27 -10.54 7.14 -2.41
N LEU A 28 -9.38 6.90 -3.05
CA LEU A 28 -9.28 6.17 -4.33
C LEU A 28 -9.66 4.69 -4.21
N LEU A 29 -9.34 4.08 -3.07
CA LEU A 29 -9.66 2.69 -2.77
C LEU A 29 -11.04 2.52 -2.13
N GLU A 30 -11.75 3.62 -1.85
CA GLU A 30 -13.06 3.66 -1.19
C GLU A 30 -13.09 2.86 0.13
N ILE A 31 -11.97 2.83 0.84
CA ILE A 31 -11.80 2.13 2.12
C ILE A 31 -11.44 3.11 3.21
N PRO A 32 -11.81 2.84 4.47
CA PRO A 32 -11.39 3.68 5.59
C PRO A 32 -9.85 3.68 5.72
N VAL A 33 -9.30 4.83 6.11
CA VAL A 33 -7.85 5.01 6.34
C VAL A 33 -7.31 3.93 7.28
N THR A 34 -8.07 3.50 8.28
CA THR A 34 -7.70 2.42 9.19
C THR A 34 -7.48 1.07 8.50
N GLY A 35 -8.29 0.73 7.49
CA GLY A 35 -8.12 -0.49 6.70
C GLY A 35 -6.96 -0.39 5.71
N LEU A 36 -6.72 0.82 5.19
CA LEU A 36 -5.55 1.13 4.37
C LEU A 36 -4.26 0.99 5.17
N THR A 37 -4.17 1.61 6.35
CA THR A 37 -3.00 1.54 7.23
C THR A 37 -2.70 0.10 7.63
N GLN A 38 -3.72 -0.69 7.98
CA GLN A 38 -3.53 -2.10 8.33
C GLN A 38 -3.02 -2.95 7.14
N SER A 39 -3.42 -2.59 5.93
CA SER A 39 -2.95 -3.24 4.70
C SER A 39 -1.52 -2.82 4.36
N LEU A 40 -1.18 -1.55 4.56
CA LEU A 40 0.16 -1.00 4.44
C LEU A 40 1.12 -1.57 5.47
N GLU A 41 0.71 -1.70 6.73
CA GLU A 41 1.52 -2.30 7.78
C GLU A 41 1.79 -3.77 7.47
N LYS A 42 0.80 -4.51 6.96
CA LYS A 42 1.04 -5.88 6.47
C LYS A 42 1.97 -5.93 5.27
N LEU A 43 1.86 -4.96 4.36
CA LEU A 43 2.72 -4.85 3.19
C LEU A 43 4.17 -4.56 3.61
N GLN A 44 4.35 -3.56 4.47
CA GLN A 44 5.63 -3.12 4.99
C GLN A 44 6.27 -4.21 5.85
N ALA A 45 5.54 -4.82 6.77
CA ALA A 45 6.03 -5.95 7.56
C ALA A 45 6.39 -7.14 6.67
N LYS A 46 5.68 -7.36 5.55
CA LYS A 46 6.07 -8.38 4.58
C LYS A 46 7.38 -7.99 3.89
N TYR A 47 7.51 -6.80 3.32
CA TYR A 47 8.77 -6.36 2.70
C TYR A 47 9.95 -6.29 3.68
N GLU A 48 9.71 -5.98 4.94
CA GLU A 48 10.74 -5.90 6.00
C GLU A 48 11.14 -7.30 6.50
N ALA A 49 10.20 -8.25 6.53
CA ALA A 49 10.47 -9.65 6.89
C ALA A 49 11.03 -10.49 5.73
N ASP A 50 10.82 -10.05 4.50
CA ASP A 50 11.28 -10.72 3.28
C ASP A 50 12.52 -9.97 2.74
N GLU A 51 13.68 -10.23 3.34
CA GLU A 51 15.00 -9.70 2.93
C GLU A 51 15.37 -10.02 1.46
N ASP A 52 14.61 -10.89 0.79
CA ASP A 52 14.78 -11.29 -0.61
C ASP A 52 14.03 -10.38 -1.61
N THR A 53 13.20 -9.42 -1.14
CA THR A 53 12.46 -8.52 -2.06
C THR A 53 13.30 -7.34 -2.58
N ALA A 54 14.62 -7.38 -2.36
CA ALA A 54 15.57 -6.47 -2.99
C ALA A 54 16.11 -7.08 -4.30
N LEU A 55 15.28 -7.20 -5.33
CA LEU A 55 15.60 -6.87 -6.75
C LEU A 55 14.43 -7.15 -7.70
#